data_AF-A0A925V097-F1
#
_entry.id   AF-A0A925V097-F1
#
_cell.length_a   1.000
_cell.length_b   1.000
_cell.length_c   1.000
_cell.angle_alpha   90.00
_cell.angle_beta   90.00
_cell.angle_gamma   90.00
#
_symmetry.space_group_name_H-M   'P 1'
#
loop_
_entity.id
_entity.type
_entity.pdbx_description
1 polymer ?
#
loop_
_entity_poly.entity_id
_entity_poly.type
_entity_poly.pdbx_seq_one_letter_code
_entity_poly.pdbx_strand_id
1 'polypeptide(L)' 'MPAAKPAPAEAPSTEPREPTAGQSARFRIRVDRLGRVIPEIDIVADDDESAAVEPPANR' A
#
# COMPACT_ATOMS: atom_id res chain seq x y z
N MET A 1 9.59 49.51 -7.77
CA MET A 1 9.82 48.09 -7.44
C MET A 1 8.45 47.40 -7.41
N PRO A 2 8.08 46.51 -8.36
CA PRO A 2 6.85 45.74 -8.22
C PRO A 2 7.05 44.56 -7.26
N ALA A 3 6.07 44.32 -6.39
CA ALA A 3 6.08 43.25 -5.40
C ALA A 3 5.95 41.87 -6.06
N ALA A 4 6.79 40.92 -5.65
CA ALA A 4 6.72 39.53 -6.10
C ALA A 4 5.44 38.88 -5.58
N LYS A 5 4.60 38.39 -6.50
CA LYS A 5 3.41 37.60 -6.20
C LYS A 5 3.84 36.26 -5.56
N PRO A 6 3.24 35.82 -4.43
CA PRO A 6 3.61 34.54 -3.83
C PRO A 6 3.24 33.39 -4.77
N ALA A 7 4.15 32.42 -4.91
CA ALA A 7 3.94 31.23 -5.71
C ALA A 7 2.75 30.41 -5.15
N PRO A 8 1.94 29.75 -6.00
CA PRO A 8 0.86 28.88 -5.53
C PRO A 8 1.43 27.74 -4.68
N ALA A 9 0.83 27.49 -3.51
CA ALA A 9 1.15 26.30 -2.73
C ALA A 9 0.80 25.06 -3.56
N GLU A 10 1.79 24.19 -3.76
CA GLU A 10 1.64 22.91 -4.48
C GLU A 10 0.55 22.09 -3.79
N ALA A 11 -0.55 21.85 -4.51
CA ALA A 11 -1.58 20.93 -4.04
C ALA A 11 -0.96 19.53 -3.93
N PRO A 12 -1.26 18.75 -2.88
CA PRO A 12 -0.71 17.40 -2.74
C PRO A 12 -1.09 16.58 -3.97
N SER A 13 -0.08 16.08 -4.69
CA SER A 13 -0.25 15.28 -5.89
C SER A 13 -1.15 14.07 -5.60
N THR A 14 -2.23 13.94 -6.37
CA THR A 14 -3.22 12.86 -6.31
C THR A 14 -2.84 11.64 -7.16
N GLU A 15 -1.61 11.59 -7.66
CA GLU A 15 -1.16 10.48 -8.48
C GLU A 15 -1.07 9.17 -7.67
N PRO A 16 -1.42 8.02 -8.27
CA PRO A 16 -1.22 6.72 -7.64
C PRO A 16 0.26 6.54 -7.29
N ARG A 17 0.56 6.45 -5.98
CA ARG A 17 1.92 6.15 -5.52
C ARG A 17 2.16 4.65 -5.63
N GLU A 18 3.30 4.28 -6.20
CA GLU A 18 3.76 2.89 -6.17
C GLU A 18 3.95 2.43 -4.71
N PRO A 19 3.61 1.17 -4.38
CA PRO A 19 3.90 0.61 -3.07
C PRO A 19 5.43 0.60 -2.85
N THR A 20 5.85 0.88 -1.61
CA THR A 20 7.29 0.91 -1.27
C THR A 20 7.83 -0.52 -1.26
N ALA A 21 9.09 -0.73 -1.68
CA ALA A 21 9.73 -2.04 -1.62
C ALA A 21 9.69 -2.62 -0.18
N GLY A 22 9.38 -3.91 -0.04
CA GLY A 22 9.14 -4.56 1.26
C GLY A 22 7.71 -4.40 1.80
N GLN A 23 6.77 -4.00 0.94
CA GLN A 23 5.35 -3.99 1.27
C GLN A 23 4.59 -4.89 0.30
N SER A 24 3.84 -5.83 0.86
CA SER A 24 2.86 -6.63 0.15
C SER A 24 1.49 -5.98 0.21
N ALA A 25 0.70 -6.08 -0.86
CA ALA A 25 -0.69 -5.63 -0.86
C ALA A 25 -1.64 -6.83 -0.76
N ARG A 26 -2.57 -6.79 0.20
CA ARG A 26 -3.64 -7.79 0.35
C ARG A 26 -4.95 -7.25 -0.17
N PHE A 27 -5.43 -7.86 -1.25
CA PHE A 27 -6.72 -7.55 -1.87
C PHE A 27 -7.83 -8.41 -1.27
N ARG A 28 -8.95 -7.79 -0.91
CA ARG A 28 -10.18 -8.48 -0.50
C ARG A 28 -11.37 -7.92 -1.25
N ILE A 29 -12.37 -8.76 -1.49
CA ILE A 29 -13.65 -8.34 -2.05
C ILE A 29 -14.71 -8.73 -1.04
N ARG A 30 -15.51 -7.76 -0.60
CA ARG A 30 -16.69 -7.99 0.24
C ARG A 30 -17.94 -7.60 -0.53
N VAL A 31 -19.06 -8.26 -0.22
CA VAL A 31 -20.38 -7.87 -0.72
C VAL A 31 -21.18 -7.35 0.45
N ASP A 32 -21.74 -6.15 0.33
CA ASP A 32 -22.57 -5.57 1.38
C ASP A 32 -23.97 -6.18 1.41
N ARG A 33 -24.78 -5.78 2.40
CA ARG A 33 -26.15 -6.26 2.56
C ARG A 33 -27.10 -5.84 1.42
N LEU A 34 -26.68 -4.89 0.59
CA LEU A 34 -27.40 -4.41 -0.59
C LEU A 34 -26.91 -5.08 -1.88
N GLY A 35 -25.98 -6.05 -1.79
CA GLY A 35 -25.43 -6.75 -2.94
C GLY A 35 -24.33 -5.99 -3.69
N ARG A 36 -23.81 -4.90 -3.13
CA ARG A 36 -22.76 -4.10 -3.77
C ARG A 36 -21.39 -4.72 -3.50
N VAL A 37 -20.57 -4.77 -4.54
CA VAL A 37 -19.18 -5.21 -4.45
C VAL A 37 -18.33 -4.08 -3.88
N ILE A 38 -17.63 -4.36 -2.78
CA ILE A 38 -16.73 -3.43 -2.10
C ILE A 38 -15.32 -4.02 -2.16
N PRO A 39 -14.43 -3.48 -3.01
CA PRO A 39 -13.03 -3.86 -3.03
C PRO A 39 -12.28 -3.21 -1.86
N GLU A 40 -11.40 -3.97 -1.23
CA GLU A 40 -10.55 -3.55 -0.13
C GLU A 40 -9.10 -3.89 -0.41
N ILE A 41 -8.21 -2.96 -0.07
CA ILE A 41 -6.78 -3.08 -0.27
C ILE A 41 -6.11 -2.70 1.04
N ASP A 42 -5.43 -3.67 1.64
CA ASP A 42 -4.57 -3.43 2.80
C ASP A 42 -3.11 -3.51 2.38
N ILE A 43 -2.30 -2.56 2.83
CA ILE A 43 -0.83 -2.65 2.72
C ILE A 43 -0.32 -3.40 3.95
N VAL A 44 0.35 -4.52 3.71
CA VAL A 44 0.98 -5.37 4.72
C VAL A 44 2.48 -5.12 4.60
N ALA A 45 3.13 -4.73 5.70
CA ALA A 45 4.59 -4.74 5.72
C ALA A 45 5.03 -6.21 5.58
N ASP A 46 5.95 -6.47 4.66
CA ASP A 46 6.68 -7.74 4.68
C ASP A 46 7.61 -7.65 5.90
N ASP A 47 7.10 -8.01 7.08
CA ASP A 47 8.01 -8.40 8.16
C ASP A 47 8.81 -9.58 7.60
N ASP A 48 10.13 -9.44 7.60
CA ASP A 48 11.11 -10.48 7.27
C ASP A 48 10.83 -11.75 8.09
N GLU A 49 9.83 -12.54 7.70
CA GLU A 49 9.69 -13.92 8.13
C GLU A 49 10.66 -14.73 7.26
N SER A 50 11.95 -14.51 7.53
CA SER A 50 12.95 -15.55 7.39
C SER A 50 12.60 -16.67 8.38
N ALA A 51 11.49 -17.37 8.14
CA ALA A 51 11.31 -18.71 8.64
C ALA A 51 12.39 -19.53 7.94
N ALA A 52 13.54 -19.68 8.62
CA ALA A 52 14.52 -20.69 8.32
C ALA A 52 13.78 -22.03 8.32
N VAL A 53 13.38 -22.49 7.14
CA VAL A 53 12.92 -23.85 6.94
C VAL A 53 14.17 -24.71 7.13
N GLU A 54 14.41 -25.16 8.36
CA GLU A 54 15.37 -26.22 8.60
C GLU A 54 14.93 -27.43 7.75
N PRO A 55 15.79 -27.94 6.86
CA PRO A 55 15.45 -29.12 6.09
C PRO A 55 15.20 -30.27 7.07
N PRO A 56 14.23 -31.17 6.79
CA PRO A 56 13.97 -32.30 7.67
C PRO A 56 15.26 -33.11 7.82
N ALA A 57 15.70 -33.32 9.06
CA ALA A 57 16.80 -34.19 9.38
C ALA A 57 16.43 -35.62 8.93
N ASN A 58 17.02 -36.07 7.83
CA ASN A 58 16.94 -37.45 7.39
C ASN A 58 17.37 -38.37 8.54
N ARG A 59 16.48 -39.29 8.93
CA ARG A 59 16.77 -40.39 9.85
C ARG A 59 16.34 -41.71 9.24
#